data_AF-A0A850A9J8-F1
#
_entry.id   AF-A0A850A9J8-F1
#
_cell.length_a   1.000
_cell.length_b   1.000
_cell.length_c   1.000
_cell.angle_alpha   90.00
_cell.angle_beta   90.00
_cell.angle_gamma   90.00
#
_symmetry.space_group_name_H-M   'P 1'
#
loop_
_entity.id
_entity.type
_entity.pdbx_description
1 polymer ?
#
loop_
_entity_poly.entity_id
_entity_poly.type
_entity_poly.pdbx_seq_one_letter_code
_entity_poly.pdbx_strand_id
1 'polypeptide(L)'
;MLLALGLLPAQTADFLIVENPRELVIYDKFQQRIDARQENPLAPFQPLQILDADGYLSDGFTPCIKVQAGNALFFLLAGENRQLLHAERAGFHRVFENCALLRDTVEVLASQALFITHNPAPESAPRAQRFYLEKGERLLRLFAHRSRIYVKRAGGEPQYGWSNLANESRERTWRVYRKTAAVAESIPPEIVQKIENRIAEANRVLAELFAHLNAQTGQRRTPPHWIIEVEASRLRCILEGAPSPDAFPESAGQLANHLENALLGAPYRVTQRQGDLEVRRKE
;
A
#
# COMPACT_ATOMS: atom_id res chain seq x y z
N MET A 1 34.70 -20.59 -8.48
CA MET A 1 34.90 -19.21 -8.02
C MET A 1 33.52 -18.55 -7.93
N LEU A 2 32.81 -18.77 -6.82
CA LEU A 2 31.43 -18.30 -6.59
C LEU A 2 31.51 -17.08 -5.67
N LEU A 3 31.28 -15.89 -6.23
CA LEU A 3 31.14 -14.67 -5.44
C LEU A 3 29.79 -14.71 -4.71
N ALA A 4 29.86 -14.99 -3.41
CA ALA A 4 28.80 -14.75 -2.46
C ALA A 4 28.52 -13.24 -2.41
N LEU A 5 27.51 -12.80 -3.15
CA LEU A 5 26.86 -11.52 -2.89
C LEU A 5 26.15 -11.65 -1.55
N GLY A 6 26.63 -10.91 -0.55
CA GLY A 6 26.05 -10.81 0.78
C GLY A 6 24.57 -10.45 0.69
N LEU A 7 23.72 -11.47 0.80
CA LEU A 7 22.31 -11.31 1.05
C LEU A 7 22.18 -10.89 2.52
N LEU A 8 21.93 -9.60 2.74
CA LEU A 8 21.18 -9.20 3.93
C LEU A 8 19.96 -10.14 4.04
N PRO A 9 19.61 -10.64 5.24
CA PRO A 9 18.45 -11.51 5.37
C PRO A 9 17.25 -10.79 4.77
N ALA A 10 16.64 -11.39 3.75
CA ALA A 10 15.44 -10.85 3.16
C ALA A 10 14.43 -10.67 4.29
N GLN A 11 13.96 -9.44 4.51
CA GLN A 11 12.93 -9.18 5.51
C GLN A 11 11.72 -10.07 5.18
N THR A 12 11.33 -10.91 6.12
CA THR A 12 10.18 -11.80 5.98
C THR A 12 8.99 -11.23 6.72
N ALA A 13 7.79 -11.57 6.27
CA ALA A 13 6.54 -11.26 6.94
C ALA A 13 5.47 -12.32 6.61
N ASP A 14 4.45 -12.40 7.46
CA ASP A 14 3.29 -13.24 7.23
C ASP A 14 2.16 -12.42 6.62
N PHE A 15 1.42 -13.02 5.69
CA PHE A 15 0.33 -12.34 5.00
C PHE A 15 -0.95 -13.16 5.00
N LEU A 16 -2.05 -12.50 5.32
CA LEU A 16 -3.40 -13.01 5.11
C LEU A 16 -3.94 -12.44 3.80
N ILE A 17 -4.42 -13.32 2.91
CA ILE A 17 -5.16 -12.96 1.69
C ILE A 17 -6.61 -13.36 1.89
N VAL A 18 -7.55 -12.46 1.58
CA VAL A 18 -9.00 -12.68 1.70
C VAL A 18 -9.71 -12.19 0.44
N GLU A 19 -10.61 -12.99 -0.12
CA GLU A 19 -11.40 -12.66 -1.31
C GLU A 19 -12.44 -11.59 -1.03
N ASN A 20 -13.30 -11.79 -0.01
CA ASN A 20 -14.35 -10.84 0.37
C ASN A 20 -14.11 -10.31 1.79
N PRO A 21 -13.16 -9.38 2.00
CA PRO A 21 -12.84 -8.88 3.33
C PRO A 21 -14.03 -8.22 4.04
N ARG A 22 -15.02 -7.69 3.30
CA ARG A 22 -16.25 -7.10 3.85
C ARG A 22 -17.11 -8.05 4.67
N GLU A 23 -16.96 -9.36 4.47
CA GLU A 23 -17.73 -10.36 5.20
C GLU A 23 -17.12 -10.64 6.58
N LEU A 24 -15.88 -10.20 6.82
CA LEU A 24 -15.21 -10.31 8.11
C LEU A 24 -15.67 -9.20 9.06
N VAL A 25 -15.46 -9.42 10.36
CA VAL A 25 -15.62 -8.36 11.36
C VAL A 25 -14.31 -7.60 11.52
N ILE A 26 -14.27 -6.39 10.95
CA ILE A 26 -13.08 -5.54 10.89
C ILE A 26 -13.26 -4.35 11.84
N TYR A 27 -12.22 -4.08 12.59
CA TYR A 27 -12.06 -2.88 13.40
C TYR A 27 -10.92 -2.04 12.86
N ASP A 28 -11.07 -0.72 12.92
CA ASP A 28 -10.01 0.22 12.58
C ASP A 28 -8.95 0.31 13.69
N LYS A 29 -7.93 1.15 13.50
CA LYS A 29 -6.86 1.37 14.49
C LYS A 29 -7.36 1.90 15.85
N PHE A 30 -8.53 2.53 15.89
CA PHE A 30 -9.17 3.04 17.11
C PHE A 30 -10.09 2.00 17.75
N GLN A 31 -10.10 0.78 17.20
CA GLN A 31 -10.97 -0.31 17.62
C GLN A 31 -12.45 0.07 17.53
N GLN A 32 -12.80 0.82 16.48
CA GLN A 32 -14.17 1.05 16.07
C GLN A 32 -14.53 0.08 14.95
N ARG A 33 -15.71 -0.55 15.05
CA ARG A 33 -16.18 -1.49 14.04
C ARG A 33 -16.41 -0.74 12.74
N ILE A 34 -15.81 -1.23 11.66
CA ILE A 34 -16.04 -0.71 10.31
C ILE A 34 -17.31 -1.36 9.79
N ASP A 35 -18.33 -0.54 9.53
CA ASP A 35 -19.59 -1.04 9.00
C ASP A 35 -19.46 -1.35 7.50
N ALA A 36 -19.70 -2.61 7.12
CA ALA A 36 -19.45 -3.12 5.78
C ALA A 36 -20.29 -2.43 4.67
N ARG A 37 -21.27 -1.60 5.05
CA ARG A 37 -22.22 -0.94 4.16
C ARG A 37 -21.82 0.47 3.73
N GLN A 38 -20.83 1.10 4.36
CA GLN A 38 -20.54 2.52 4.10
C GLN A 38 -19.18 2.71 3.41
N GLU A 39 -18.09 2.12 3.91
CA GLU A 39 -16.77 2.19 3.26
C GLU A 39 -15.92 0.98 3.70
N ASN A 40 -15.67 0.00 2.83
CA ASN A 40 -14.71 -1.06 3.15
C ASN A 40 -13.30 -0.62 2.70
N PRO A 41 -12.37 -0.38 3.63
CA PRO A 41 -11.02 0.08 3.29
C PRO A 41 -10.13 -1.02 2.68
N LEU A 42 -10.57 -2.29 2.73
CA LEU A 42 -9.81 -3.43 2.23
C LEU A 42 -10.34 -3.90 0.89
N ALA A 43 -9.49 -3.87 -0.14
CA ALA A 43 -9.83 -4.40 -1.45
C ALA A 43 -9.79 -5.94 -1.46
N PRO A 44 -10.61 -6.60 -2.29
CA PRO A 44 -10.50 -8.03 -2.54
C PRO A 44 -9.08 -8.46 -2.87
N PHE A 45 -8.63 -9.55 -2.25
CA PHE A 45 -7.29 -10.14 -2.39
C PHE A 45 -6.13 -9.20 -2.03
N GLN A 46 -6.40 -8.05 -1.41
CA GLN A 46 -5.33 -7.20 -0.89
C GLN A 46 -4.57 -7.96 0.20
N PRO A 47 -3.23 -7.98 0.16
CA PRO A 47 -2.47 -8.65 1.19
C PRO A 47 -2.48 -7.84 2.48
N LEU A 48 -2.88 -8.51 3.56
CA LEU A 48 -2.89 -7.99 4.92
C LEU A 48 -1.67 -8.55 5.64
N GLN A 49 -0.68 -7.71 5.92
CA GLN A 49 0.50 -8.13 6.68
C GLN A 49 0.08 -8.42 8.11
N ILE A 50 0.33 -9.63 8.61
CA ILE A 50 0.03 -10.01 9.99
C ILE A 50 1.14 -9.41 10.87
N LEU A 51 0.75 -8.58 11.83
CA LEU A 51 1.65 -7.98 12.81
C LEU A 51 1.60 -8.72 14.15
N ASP A 52 0.42 -9.23 14.51
CA ASP A 52 0.19 -10.04 15.70
C ASP A 52 -0.98 -10.99 15.43
N ALA A 53 -0.73 -12.30 15.56
CA ALA A 53 -1.70 -13.36 15.27
C ALA A 53 -2.51 -13.79 16.51
N ASP A 54 -2.03 -13.45 17.71
CA ASP A 54 -2.61 -13.84 19.01
C ASP A 54 -3.04 -12.61 19.82
N GLY A 55 -3.36 -11.53 19.13
CA GLY A 55 -3.69 -10.25 19.74
C GLY A 55 -5.05 -10.26 20.43
N TYR A 56 -5.23 -9.27 21.30
CA TYR A 56 -6.52 -8.95 21.90
C TYR A 56 -6.85 -7.49 21.62
N LEU A 57 -8.15 -7.17 21.58
CA LEU A 57 -8.58 -5.77 21.63
C LEU A 57 -8.20 -5.15 22.99
N SER A 58 -8.41 -3.84 23.12
CA SER A 58 -8.09 -3.06 24.32
C SER A 58 -8.84 -3.50 25.57
N ASP A 59 -9.91 -4.29 25.40
CA ASP A 59 -10.65 -4.92 26.49
C ASP A 59 -9.87 -6.07 27.16
N GLY A 60 -8.81 -6.57 26.52
CA GLY A 60 -7.93 -7.61 27.04
C GLY A 60 -8.48 -9.04 26.96
N PHE A 61 -9.64 -9.25 26.35
CA PHE A 61 -10.25 -10.58 26.25
C PHE A 61 -10.86 -10.91 24.89
N THR A 62 -11.18 -9.92 24.05
CA THR A 62 -11.70 -10.17 22.70
C THR A 62 -10.55 -10.50 21.76
N PRO A 63 -10.43 -11.75 21.25
CA PRO A 63 -9.32 -12.16 20.41
C PRO A 63 -9.39 -11.50 19.03
N CYS A 64 -8.22 -11.11 18.49
CA CYS A 64 -8.12 -10.50 17.19
C CYS A 64 -6.77 -10.80 16.52
N ILE A 65 -6.77 -10.72 15.18
CA ILE A 65 -5.55 -10.68 14.39
C ILE A 65 -5.28 -9.23 14.03
N LYS A 66 -4.14 -8.71 14.48
CA LYS A 66 -3.68 -7.36 14.14
C LYS A 66 -2.99 -7.41 12.78
N VAL A 67 -3.52 -6.66 11.82
CA VAL A 67 -3.02 -6.64 10.45
C VAL A 67 -2.75 -5.22 9.96
N GLN A 68 -1.84 -5.11 9.00
CA GLN A 68 -1.52 -3.88 8.29
C GLN A 68 -1.84 -4.04 6.80
N ALA A 69 -2.54 -3.05 6.24
CA ALA A 69 -2.77 -2.94 4.80
C ALA A 69 -2.30 -1.56 4.33
N GLY A 70 -1.20 -1.51 3.57
CA GLY A 70 -0.50 -0.24 3.31
C GLY A 70 0.03 0.34 4.62
N ASN A 71 -0.32 1.58 4.95
CA ASN A 71 0.02 2.18 6.26
C ASN A 71 -1.14 2.16 7.26
N ALA A 72 -2.28 1.57 6.89
CA ALA A 72 -3.44 1.49 7.78
C ALA A 72 -3.37 0.21 8.62
N LEU A 73 -3.71 0.37 9.90
CA LEU A 73 -3.78 -0.71 10.87
C LEU A 73 -5.24 -1.13 11.06
N PHE A 74 -5.47 -2.43 11.11
CA PHE A 74 -6.78 -3.02 11.35
C PHE A 74 -6.69 -4.17 12.35
N PHE A 75 -7.81 -4.47 12.98
CA PHE A 75 -7.97 -5.66 13.83
C PHE A 75 -9.12 -6.50 13.26
N LEU A 76 -8.82 -7.75 12.94
CA LEU A 76 -9.81 -8.71 12.46
C LEU A 76 -10.23 -9.57 13.63
N LEU A 77 -11.53 -9.63 13.96
CA LEU A 77 -11.95 -10.51 15.05
C LEU A 77 -11.68 -11.97 14.71
N ALA A 78 -11.17 -12.67 15.72
CA ALA A 78 -10.95 -14.11 15.65
C ALA A 78 -11.70 -14.80 16.80
N GLY A 79 -12.20 -16.00 16.53
CA GLY A 79 -12.65 -16.93 17.54
C GLY A 79 -11.50 -17.75 18.11
N GLU A 80 -11.85 -18.86 18.76
CA GLU A 80 -10.87 -19.84 19.24
C GLU A 80 -9.98 -20.35 18.09
N ASN A 81 -8.71 -20.60 18.38
CA ASN A 81 -7.71 -21.10 17.42
C ASN A 81 -7.43 -20.17 16.20
N ARG A 82 -7.53 -18.85 16.38
CA ARG A 82 -7.26 -17.84 15.32
C ARG A 82 -8.19 -17.91 14.11
N GLN A 83 -9.34 -18.57 14.24
CA GLN A 83 -10.30 -18.61 13.15
C GLN A 83 -10.99 -17.26 13.02
N LEU A 84 -10.83 -16.59 11.87
CA LEU A 84 -11.50 -15.31 11.61
C LEU A 84 -13.02 -15.48 11.71
N LEU A 85 -13.67 -14.53 12.39
CA LEU A 85 -15.13 -14.53 12.50
C LEU A 85 -15.74 -14.28 11.11
N HIS A 86 -16.69 -15.13 10.72
CA HIS A 86 -17.33 -15.14 9.40
C HIS A 86 -16.42 -15.46 8.21
N ALA A 87 -15.29 -16.15 8.44
CA ALA A 87 -14.36 -16.56 7.38
C ALA A 87 -15.03 -17.39 6.26
N GLU A 88 -16.05 -18.18 6.59
CA GLU A 88 -16.81 -19.00 5.65
C GLU A 88 -17.55 -18.18 4.59
N ARG A 89 -17.95 -16.95 4.94
CA ARG A 89 -18.61 -16.02 4.02
C ARG A 89 -17.61 -15.22 3.19
N ALA A 90 -16.39 -15.07 3.70
CA ALA A 90 -15.33 -14.31 3.05
C ALA A 90 -14.76 -14.97 1.78
N GLY A 91 -15.20 -16.19 1.43
CA GLY A 91 -14.71 -16.93 0.28
C GLY A 91 -13.29 -17.47 0.52
N PHE A 92 -12.43 -17.37 -0.49
CA PHE A 92 -11.03 -17.74 -0.32
C PHE A 92 -10.36 -16.90 0.77
N HIS A 93 -9.79 -17.56 1.76
CA HIS A 93 -8.94 -16.93 2.77
C HIS A 93 -7.77 -17.85 3.11
N ARG A 94 -6.56 -17.31 3.20
CA ARG A 94 -5.37 -18.09 3.51
C ARG A 94 -4.25 -17.25 4.08
N VAL A 95 -3.58 -17.79 5.10
CA VAL A 95 -2.31 -17.27 5.62
C VAL A 95 -1.13 -17.86 4.84
N PHE A 96 -0.19 -17.00 4.49
CA PHE A 96 1.09 -17.33 3.87
C PHE A 96 2.20 -16.87 4.80
N GLU A 97 2.89 -17.83 5.41
CA GLU A 97 3.93 -17.57 6.41
C GLU A 97 5.30 -17.41 5.74
N ASN A 98 6.20 -16.68 6.40
CA ASN A 98 7.60 -16.52 6.00
C ASN A 98 7.77 -16.02 4.55
N CYS A 99 6.94 -15.06 4.13
CA CYS A 99 7.01 -14.49 2.79
C CYS A 99 8.17 -13.51 2.69
N ALA A 100 9.03 -13.68 1.68
CA ALA A 100 10.13 -12.76 1.41
C ALA A 100 9.60 -11.48 0.76
N LEU A 101 9.83 -10.32 1.37
CA LEU A 101 9.34 -9.05 0.83
C LEU A 101 10.05 -8.67 -0.48
N LEU A 102 9.25 -8.38 -1.50
CA LEU A 102 9.69 -7.85 -2.78
C LEU A 102 9.03 -6.48 -2.91
N ARG A 103 9.77 -5.39 -3.10
CA ARG A 103 9.20 -4.02 -3.13
C ARG A 103 9.61 -3.26 -4.38
N ASP A 104 9.78 -3.97 -5.47
CA ASP A 104 10.19 -3.42 -6.75
C ASP A 104 9.11 -3.60 -7.83
N THR A 105 9.20 -2.74 -8.83
CA THR A 105 8.29 -2.76 -9.98
C THR A 105 8.94 -3.51 -11.12
N VAL A 106 8.15 -4.31 -11.82
CA VAL A 106 8.54 -4.96 -13.07
C VAL A 106 7.65 -4.47 -14.21
N GLU A 107 8.20 -4.47 -15.42
CA GLU A 107 7.50 -4.14 -16.66
C GLU A 107 7.41 -5.39 -17.53
N VAL A 108 6.23 -5.64 -18.09
CA VAL A 108 5.93 -6.75 -19.00
C VAL A 108 6.51 -6.43 -20.37
N LEU A 109 7.32 -7.34 -20.92
CA LEU A 109 8.00 -7.16 -22.21
C LEU A 109 7.28 -7.83 -23.38
N ALA A 110 6.43 -8.82 -23.09
CA ALA A 110 5.69 -9.60 -24.08
C ALA A 110 4.23 -9.80 -23.65
N SER A 111 3.30 -9.44 -24.53
CA SER A 111 1.87 -9.65 -24.32
C SER A 111 1.53 -11.13 -24.14
N GLN A 112 0.59 -11.41 -23.24
CA GLN A 112 0.06 -12.74 -22.92
C GLN A 112 1.08 -13.78 -22.42
N ALA A 113 2.34 -13.39 -22.22
CA ALA A 113 3.37 -14.27 -21.65
C ALA A 113 3.24 -14.41 -20.12
N LEU A 114 2.70 -13.37 -19.47
CA LEU A 114 2.50 -13.30 -18.04
C LEU A 114 1.02 -13.18 -17.72
N PHE A 115 0.63 -13.66 -16.55
CA PHE A 115 -0.73 -13.53 -16.03
C PHE A 115 -0.74 -13.32 -14.52
N ILE A 116 -1.88 -12.84 -14.04
CA ILE A 116 -2.25 -12.82 -12.62
C ILE A 116 -3.38 -13.82 -12.41
N THR A 117 -3.39 -14.50 -11.27
CA THR A 117 -4.49 -15.37 -10.85
C THR A 117 -4.65 -15.34 -9.33
N HIS A 118 -5.86 -15.57 -8.85
CA HIS A 118 -6.12 -15.72 -7.41
C HIS A 118 -5.72 -17.12 -6.90
N ASN A 119 -5.45 -18.08 -7.80
CA ASN A 119 -4.99 -19.40 -7.40
C ASN A 119 -3.55 -19.34 -6.84
N PRO A 120 -3.31 -19.80 -5.60
CA PRO A 120 -1.98 -19.83 -5.01
C PRO A 120 -0.95 -20.69 -5.75
N ALA A 121 -1.38 -21.53 -6.69
CA ALA A 121 -0.55 -22.29 -7.63
C ALA A 121 -0.80 -21.81 -9.07
N PRO A 122 -0.12 -20.73 -9.52
CA PRO A 122 -0.32 -20.14 -10.85
C PRO A 122 -0.17 -21.15 -11.99
N GLU A 123 0.74 -22.09 -11.85
CA GLU A 123 1.04 -23.10 -12.86
C GLU A 123 -0.17 -24.01 -13.11
N SER A 124 -0.93 -24.30 -12.05
CA SER A 124 -2.12 -25.17 -12.06
C SER A 124 -3.43 -24.41 -12.26
N ALA A 125 -3.40 -23.07 -12.34
CA ALA A 125 -4.61 -22.27 -12.48
C ALA A 125 -5.31 -22.57 -13.82
N PRO A 126 -6.64 -22.83 -13.86
CA PRO A 126 -7.37 -22.96 -15.11
C PRO A 126 -7.23 -21.71 -15.98
N ARG A 127 -7.19 -21.88 -17.32
CA ARG A 127 -7.01 -20.74 -18.24
C ARG A 127 -8.07 -19.63 -18.05
N ALA A 128 -9.30 -20.01 -17.70
CA ALA A 128 -10.39 -19.07 -17.41
C ALA A 128 -10.17 -18.21 -16.15
N GLN A 129 -9.28 -18.61 -15.25
CA GLN A 129 -8.93 -17.89 -14.02
C GLN A 129 -7.60 -17.13 -14.15
N ARG A 130 -7.07 -16.99 -15.36
CA ARG A 130 -5.83 -16.28 -15.66
C ARG A 130 -6.15 -14.95 -16.33
N PHE A 131 -5.73 -13.86 -15.69
CA PHE A 131 -5.78 -12.52 -16.25
C PHE A 131 -4.46 -12.24 -16.95
N TYR A 132 -4.44 -12.41 -18.26
CA TYR A 132 -3.25 -12.22 -19.07
C TYR A 132 -2.87 -10.74 -19.17
N LEU A 133 -1.57 -10.47 -19.10
CA LEU A 133 -1.01 -9.14 -19.09
C LEU A 133 -0.53 -8.72 -20.47
N GLU A 134 -0.62 -7.44 -20.75
CA GLU A 134 -0.19 -6.83 -22.00
C GLU A 134 1.22 -6.23 -21.88
N LYS A 135 1.92 -6.15 -23.02
CA LYS A 135 3.24 -5.50 -23.08
C LYS A 135 3.15 -4.06 -22.60
N GLY A 136 4.13 -3.65 -21.78
CA GLY A 136 4.21 -2.31 -21.20
C GLY A 136 3.46 -2.15 -19.88
N GLU A 137 2.62 -3.12 -19.51
CA GLU A 137 2.01 -3.13 -18.18
C GLU A 137 3.07 -3.27 -17.09
N ARG A 138 2.74 -2.72 -15.92
CA ARG A 138 3.64 -2.71 -14.76
C ARG A 138 3.01 -3.45 -13.60
N LEU A 139 3.84 -4.20 -12.89
CA LEU A 139 3.45 -4.94 -11.70
C LEU A 139 4.35 -4.52 -10.55
N LEU A 140 3.78 -4.23 -9.41
CA LEU A 140 4.50 -4.17 -8.14
C LEU A 140 4.58 -5.59 -7.58
N ARG A 141 5.79 -6.13 -7.46
CA ARG A 141 6.00 -7.34 -6.67
C ARG A 141 5.86 -6.95 -5.21
N LEU A 142 5.10 -7.72 -4.42
CA LEU A 142 4.81 -7.43 -3.02
C LEU A 142 5.56 -8.38 -2.08
N PHE A 143 5.50 -9.68 -2.40
CA PHE A 143 6.27 -10.69 -1.70
C PHE A 143 6.41 -11.94 -2.56
N ALA A 144 7.37 -12.78 -2.19
CA ALA A 144 7.49 -14.15 -2.66
C ALA A 144 7.16 -15.11 -1.52
N HIS A 145 6.42 -16.16 -1.85
CA HIS A 145 6.21 -17.30 -0.97
C HIS A 145 6.69 -18.54 -1.72
N ARG A 146 7.77 -19.15 -1.23
CA ARG A 146 8.53 -20.17 -1.96
C ARG A 146 9.02 -19.59 -3.31
N SER A 147 8.70 -20.24 -4.43
CA SER A 147 9.04 -19.79 -5.78
C SER A 147 7.98 -18.90 -6.43
N ARG A 148 6.89 -18.56 -5.73
CA ARG A 148 5.74 -17.86 -6.31
C ARG A 148 5.72 -16.41 -5.88
N ILE A 149 5.30 -15.54 -6.78
CA ILE A 149 5.35 -14.09 -6.57
C ILE A 149 3.92 -13.56 -6.51
N TYR A 150 3.61 -12.87 -5.41
CA TYR A 150 2.37 -12.11 -5.27
C TYR A 150 2.59 -10.68 -5.75
N VAL A 151 1.67 -10.18 -6.57
CA VAL A 151 1.81 -8.89 -7.25
C VAL A 151 0.56 -8.03 -7.11
N LYS A 152 0.74 -6.74 -7.34
CA LYS A 152 -0.30 -5.75 -7.60
C LYS A 152 -0.09 -5.17 -9.00
N ARG A 153 -1.14 -5.11 -9.82
CA ARG A 153 -1.10 -4.37 -11.09
C ARG A 153 -0.99 -2.87 -10.83
N ALA A 154 -0.10 -2.18 -11.54
CA ALA A 154 0.10 -0.75 -11.43
C ALA A 154 -0.67 -0.01 -12.54
N GLY A 155 -1.33 1.09 -12.17
CA GLY A 155 -2.17 1.89 -13.06
C GLY A 155 -3.60 1.34 -13.18
N GLY A 156 -4.59 2.18 -12.89
CA GLY A 156 -6.00 1.79 -12.81
C GLY A 156 -6.40 1.24 -11.44
N GLU A 157 -7.54 0.54 -11.40
CA GLU A 157 -8.04 -0.13 -10.19
C GLU A 157 -7.06 -1.20 -9.69
N PRO A 158 -6.80 -1.27 -8.36
CA PRO A 158 -5.81 -2.18 -7.82
C PRO A 158 -6.27 -3.64 -7.95
N GLN A 159 -5.53 -4.42 -8.74
CA GLN A 159 -5.74 -5.86 -8.90
C GLN A 159 -4.57 -6.63 -8.27
N TYR A 160 -4.88 -7.58 -7.41
CA TYR A 160 -3.92 -8.39 -6.65
C TYR A 160 -3.98 -9.85 -7.09
N GLY A 161 -2.85 -10.54 -7.04
CA GLY A 161 -2.84 -11.99 -7.23
C GLY A 161 -1.45 -12.58 -7.41
N TRP A 162 -1.42 -13.88 -7.59
CA TRP A 162 -0.21 -14.64 -7.89
C TRP A 162 0.13 -14.52 -9.35
N SER A 163 1.42 -14.38 -9.65
CA SER A 163 1.92 -14.30 -11.03
C SER A 163 2.96 -15.37 -11.33
N ASN A 164 3.03 -15.76 -12.60
CA ASN A 164 4.02 -16.69 -13.15
C ASN A 164 5.38 -16.01 -13.47
N LEU A 165 5.72 -14.92 -12.77
CA LEU A 165 6.97 -14.18 -12.92
C LEU A 165 8.24 -15.01 -12.62
N ALA A 166 8.10 -16.21 -12.09
CA ALA A 166 9.19 -17.10 -11.70
C ALA A 166 9.84 -17.89 -12.86
N ASN A 167 9.35 -17.77 -14.10
CA ASN A 167 9.89 -18.55 -15.21
C ASN A 167 11.26 -18.07 -15.69
N GLU A 168 12.08 -19.03 -16.12
CA GLU A 168 13.48 -19.00 -16.60
C GLU A 168 13.76 -18.01 -17.77
N SER A 169 12.73 -17.31 -18.24
CA SER A 169 12.76 -16.39 -19.38
C SER A 169 12.65 -14.93 -18.95
N ARG A 170 13.18 -14.57 -17.77
CA ARG A 170 13.12 -13.20 -17.19
C ARG A 170 13.31 -12.15 -18.28
N GLU A 171 14.46 -12.12 -18.93
CA GLU A 171 14.83 -11.08 -19.90
C GLU A 171 13.94 -11.01 -21.16
N ARG A 172 13.17 -12.07 -21.46
CA ARG A 172 12.26 -12.10 -22.62
C ARG A 172 10.84 -11.68 -22.28
N THR A 173 10.40 -11.88 -21.04
CA THR A 173 9.00 -11.68 -20.65
C THR A 173 8.79 -10.52 -19.69
N TRP A 174 9.79 -10.16 -18.89
CA TRP A 174 9.71 -9.00 -17.99
C TRP A 174 11.08 -8.44 -17.61
N ARG A 175 11.12 -7.19 -17.17
CA ARG A 175 12.32 -6.62 -16.55
C ARG A 175 11.98 -5.87 -15.29
N VAL A 176 12.95 -5.74 -14.40
CA VAL A 176 12.81 -4.78 -13.30
C VAL A 176 12.73 -3.40 -13.92
N TYR A 177 11.60 -2.74 -13.69
CA TYR A 177 11.37 -1.39 -14.17
C TYR A 177 12.15 -0.45 -13.26
N ARG A 178 13.27 0.04 -13.79
CA ARG A 178 13.97 1.21 -13.26
C ARG A 178 13.69 2.33 -14.22
N LYS A 179 12.95 3.36 -13.80
CA LYS A 179 12.85 4.58 -14.60
C LYS A 179 14.27 5.13 -14.72
N THR A 180 14.86 5.06 -15.90
CA THR A 180 16.17 5.65 -16.18
C THR A 180 16.02 7.13 -15.88
N ALA A 181 16.56 7.54 -14.74
CA ALA A 181 16.55 8.93 -14.36
C ALA A 181 17.54 9.63 -15.29
N ALA A 182 17.02 10.37 -16.27
CA ALA A 182 17.79 11.49 -16.80
C ALA A 182 18.22 12.32 -15.58
N VAL A 183 19.49 12.66 -15.51
CA VAL A 183 20.05 13.54 -14.48
C VAL A 183 19.46 14.93 -14.72
N ALA A 184 18.24 15.15 -14.26
CA ALA A 184 17.72 16.48 -14.08
C ALA A 184 18.23 16.95 -12.72
N GLU A 185 18.97 18.05 -12.72
CA GLU A 185 19.39 18.79 -11.51
C GLU A 185 18.18 19.33 -10.73
N SER A 186 17.01 19.37 -11.37
CA SER A 186 15.74 19.79 -10.81
C SER A 186 14.68 18.68 -10.78
N ILE A 187 13.78 18.74 -9.80
CA ILE A 187 12.56 17.92 -9.80
C ILE A 187 11.74 18.27 -11.06
N PRO A 188 11.36 17.30 -11.90
CA PRO A 188 10.61 17.58 -13.13
C PRO A 188 9.31 18.35 -12.82
N PRO A 189 8.94 19.37 -13.62
CA PRO A 189 7.73 20.17 -13.39
C PRO A 189 6.44 19.31 -13.32
N GLU A 190 6.38 18.22 -14.08
CA GLU A 190 5.26 17.27 -14.03
C GLU A 190 5.08 16.60 -12.66
N ILE A 191 6.20 16.37 -11.95
CA ILE A 191 6.20 15.78 -10.61
C ILE A 191 5.74 16.82 -9.59
N VAL A 192 6.24 18.05 -9.70
CA VAL A 192 5.81 19.18 -8.87
C VAL A 192 4.30 19.38 -9.02
N GLN A 193 3.79 19.47 -10.25
CA GLN A 193 2.36 19.67 -10.52
C GLN A 193 1.49 18.54 -9.94
N LYS A 194 1.95 17.28 -10.01
CA LYS A 194 1.22 16.15 -9.42
C LYS A 194 1.15 16.24 -7.90
N ILE A 195 2.23 16.68 -7.26
CA ILE A 195 2.29 16.87 -5.82
C ILE A 195 1.40 18.06 -5.42
N GLU A 196 1.48 19.18 -6.12
CA GLU A 196 0.61 20.36 -5.95
C GLU A 196 -0.87 20.01 -6.00
N ASN A 197 -1.29 19.24 -7.01
CA ASN A 197 -2.69 18.84 -7.14
C ASN A 197 -3.18 18.02 -5.94
N ARG A 198 -2.32 17.14 -5.39
CA ARG A 198 -2.67 16.33 -4.21
C ARG A 198 -2.67 17.14 -2.92
N ILE A 199 -1.76 18.10 -2.80
CA ILE A 199 -1.73 19.03 -1.67
C ILE A 199 -2.96 19.94 -1.68
N ALA A 200 -3.35 20.46 -2.85
CA ALA A 200 -4.56 21.26 -3.01
C ALA A 200 -5.83 20.47 -2.63
N GLU A 201 -5.90 19.20 -3.04
CA GLU A 201 -6.99 18.31 -2.66
C GLU A 201 -7.05 18.07 -1.14
N ALA A 202 -5.89 17.80 -0.50
CA ALA A 202 -5.81 17.63 0.95
C ALA A 202 -6.22 18.91 1.70
N ASN A 203 -5.80 20.08 1.24
CA ASN A 203 -6.18 21.37 1.82
C ASN A 203 -7.68 21.64 1.71
N ARG A 204 -8.30 21.26 0.58
CA ARG A 204 -9.75 21.37 0.41
C ARG A 204 -10.51 20.53 1.43
N VAL A 205 -10.09 19.27 1.62
CA VAL A 205 -10.71 18.37 2.60
C VAL A 205 -10.55 18.91 4.03
N LEU A 206 -9.37 19.43 4.39
CA LEU A 206 -9.13 20.06 5.69
C LEU A 206 -10.02 21.28 5.92
N ALA A 207 -10.18 22.13 4.91
CA ALA A 207 -11.04 23.31 4.98
C ALA A 207 -12.51 22.93 5.19
N GLU A 208 -13.02 21.94 4.46
CA GLU A 208 -14.39 21.42 4.61
C GLU A 208 -14.63 20.86 6.02
N LEU A 209 -13.68 20.08 6.55
CA LEU A 209 -13.77 19.47 7.87
C LEU A 209 -13.78 20.52 9.00
N PHE A 210 -12.91 21.53 8.93
CA PHE A 210 -12.88 22.61 9.91
C PHE A 210 -14.10 23.52 9.80
N ALA A 211 -14.62 23.77 8.60
CA ALA A 211 -15.87 24.51 8.41
C ALA A 211 -17.04 23.79 9.11
N HIS A 212 -17.12 22.46 8.97
CA HIS A 212 -18.12 21.65 9.64
C HIS A 212 -17.98 21.69 11.18
N LEU A 213 -16.76 21.50 11.70
CA LEU A 213 -16.50 21.53 13.14
C LEU A 213 -16.78 22.91 13.76
N ASN A 214 -16.39 23.99 13.08
CA ASN A 214 -16.67 25.35 13.52
C ASN A 214 -18.18 25.62 13.58
N ALA A 215 -18.94 25.14 12.60
CA ALA A 215 -20.40 25.26 12.59
C ALA A 215 -21.06 24.50 13.76
N GLN A 216 -20.56 23.31 14.11
CA GLN A 216 -21.10 22.51 15.21
C GLN A 216 -20.72 23.01 16.61
N THR A 217 -19.47 23.47 16.77
CA THR A 217 -18.94 23.85 18.09
C THR A 217 -19.10 25.33 18.40
N GLY A 218 -19.51 26.14 17.42
CA GLY A 218 -19.57 27.60 17.52
C GLY A 218 -18.19 28.27 17.61
N GLN A 219 -17.11 27.50 17.48
CA GLN A 219 -15.74 28.01 17.50
C GLN A 219 -15.34 28.51 16.11
N ARG A 220 -14.39 29.45 16.06
CA ARG A 220 -13.78 29.91 14.80
C ARG A 220 -12.30 29.54 14.80
N ARG A 221 -12.00 28.29 14.45
CA ARG A 221 -10.63 27.81 14.25
C ARG A 221 -10.25 27.91 12.79
N THR A 222 -9.06 28.42 12.51
CA THR A 222 -8.48 28.42 11.16
C THR A 222 -8.00 26.99 10.82
N PRO A 223 -8.34 26.42 9.66
CA PRO A 223 -7.81 25.13 9.26
C PRO A 223 -6.29 25.20 9.06
N PRO A 224 -5.54 24.18 9.48
CA PRO A 224 -4.16 24.03 9.07
C PRO A 224 -4.10 23.80 7.55
N HIS A 225 -3.03 24.24 6.91
CA HIS A 225 -2.87 24.13 5.46
C HIS A 225 -1.46 23.69 5.08
N TRP A 226 -1.40 22.77 4.11
CA TRP A 226 -0.15 22.28 3.56
C TRP A 226 0.38 23.26 2.52
N ILE A 227 1.63 23.65 2.65
CA ILE A 227 2.39 24.40 1.64
C ILE A 227 3.46 23.51 1.03
N ILE A 228 3.90 23.87 -0.17
CA ILE A 228 4.99 23.20 -0.86
C ILE A 228 6.16 24.17 -0.99
N GLU A 229 7.32 23.77 -0.50
CA GLU A 229 8.59 24.40 -0.78
C GLU A 229 9.36 23.54 -1.78
N VAL A 230 9.61 24.09 -2.97
CA VAL A 230 10.40 23.43 -4.01
C VAL A 230 11.84 23.95 -3.94
N GLU A 231 12.76 23.07 -3.59
CA GLU A 231 14.20 23.31 -3.74
C GLU A 231 14.75 22.46 -4.89
N ALA A 232 15.95 22.79 -5.37
CA ALA A 232 16.51 22.20 -6.59
C ALA A 232 16.38 20.66 -6.64
N SER A 233 16.74 19.94 -5.58
CA SER A 233 16.72 18.46 -5.55
C SER A 233 15.73 17.85 -4.56
N ARG A 234 14.96 18.67 -3.83
CA ARG A 234 14.03 18.22 -2.79
C ARG A 234 12.76 19.06 -2.78
N LEU A 235 11.64 18.41 -2.50
CA LEU A 235 10.37 19.08 -2.29
C LEU A 235 9.94 18.80 -0.85
N ARG A 236 9.64 19.85 -0.10
CA ARG A 236 9.12 19.75 1.27
C ARG A 236 7.66 20.17 1.28
N CYS A 237 6.80 19.33 1.83
CA CYS A 237 5.45 19.71 2.18
C CYS A 237 5.41 19.97 3.69
N ILE A 238 4.99 21.18 4.07
CA ILE A 238 4.97 21.66 5.46
C ILE A 238 3.54 21.99 5.83
N LEU A 239 3.09 21.57 7.02
CA LEU A 239 1.75 21.88 7.52
C LEU A 239 1.79 23.14 8.39
N GLU A 240 1.31 24.26 7.84
CA GLU A 240 1.21 25.51 8.56
C GLU A 240 -0.10 25.63 9.34
N GLY A 241 -0.06 26.36 10.46
CA GLY A 241 -1.23 26.58 11.32
C GLY A 241 -1.57 25.40 12.25
N ALA A 242 -0.75 24.36 12.27
CA ALA A 242 -0.85 23.29 13.26
C ALA A 242 -0.29 23.76 14.63
N PRO A 243 -0.89 23.34 15.76
CA PRO A 243 -0.42 23.71 17.11
C PRO A 243 0.94 23.09 17.46
N SER A 244 1.33 22.02 16.78
CA SER A 244 2.69 21.47 16.80
C SER A 244 2.97 20.73 15.47
N PRO A 245 4.25 20.54 15.08
CA PRO A 245 4.61 19.82 13.86
C PRO A 245 4.05 18.39 13.85
N ASP A 246 4.03 17.74 15.02
CA ASP A 246 3.51 16.38 15.19
C ASP A 246 2.03 16.33 15.57
N ALA A 247 1.28 17.44 15.43
CA ALA A 247 -0.14 17.47 15.83
C ALA A 247 -1.03 16.57 14.97
N PHE A 248 -0.62 16.28 13.72
CA PHE A 248 -1.42 15.54 12.74
C PHE A 248 -0.62 14.43 12.03
N PRO A 249 -0.04 13.47 12.78
CA PRO A 249 0.87 12.47 12.22
C PRO A 249 0.16 11.54 11.23
N GLU A 250 -1.14 11.32 11.42
CA GLU A 250 -1.97 10.46 10.59
C GLU A 250 -2.37 11.10 9.26
N SER A 251 -2.70 12.40 9.30
CA SER A 251 -2.98 13.17 8.07
C SER A 251 -1.73 13.26 7.21
N ALA A 252 -0.57 13.52 7.83
CA ALA A 252 0.72 13.48 7.17
C ALA A 252 1.02 12.08 6.59
N GLY A 253 0.72 11.00 7.32
CA GLY A 253 0.90 9.62 6.83
C GLY A 253 -0.02 9.23 5.66
N GLN A 254 -1.29 9.69 5.66
CA GLN A 254 -2.21 9.49 4.54
C GLN A 254 -1.78 10.27 3.30
N LEU A 255 -1.39 11.53 3.48
CA LEU A 255 -0.85 12.36 2.41
C LEU A 255 0.45 11.75 1.85
N ALA A 256 1.35 11.26 2.71
CA ALA A 256 2.56 10.57 2.29
C ALA A 256 2.24 9.38 1.36
N ASN A 257 1.22 8.58 1.68
CA ASN A 257 0.77 7.49 0.81
C ASN A 257 0.21 7.98 -0.52
N HIS A 258 -0.59 9.05 -0.50
CA HIS A 258 -1.16 9.61 -1.72
C HIS A 258 -0.05 10.13 -2.63
N LEU A 259 0.98 10.77 -2.04
CA LEU A 259 2.17 11.22 -2.75
C LEU A 259 3.00 10.04 -3.25
N GLU A 260 3.28 9.01 -2.43
CA GLU A 260 3.99 7.82 -2.88
C GLU A 260 3.26 7.12 -4.04
N ASN A 261 1.94 7.01 -3.96
CA ASN A 261 1.09 6.47 -5.02
C ASN A 261 1.15 7.32 -6.30
N ALA A 262 1.08 8.65 -6.18
CA ALA A 262 1.19 9.57 -7.31
C ALA A 262 2.59 9.55 -7.95
N LEU A 263 3.62 9.23 -7.17
CA LEU A 263 5.01 9.15 -7.57
C LEU A 263 5.46 7.71 -7.91
N LEU A 264 4.53 6.76 -8.01
CA LEU A 264 4.84 5.39 -8.39
C LEU A 264 5.60 5.33 -9.72
N GLY A 265 6.75 4.65 -9.71
CA GLY A 265 7.64 4.56 -10.86
C GLY A 265 8.52 5.80 -11.10
N ALA A 266 8.41 6.85 -10.31
CA ALA A 266 9.36 7.96 -10.30
C ALA A 266 10.56 7.65 -9.37
N PRO A 267 11.76 8.19 -9.64
CA PRO A 267 12.95 7.96 -8.80
C PRO A 267 12.90 8.75 -7.49
N TYR A 268 11.72 8.95 -6.91
CA TYR A 268 11.49 9.73 -5.69
C TYR A 268 10.91 8.82 -4.61
N ARG A 269 11.23 9.11 -3.36
CA ARG A 269 10.66 8.51 -2.14
C ARG A 269 10.11 9.65 -1.30
N VAL A 270 8.97 9.39 -0.65
CA VAL A 270 8.43 10.30 0.36
C VAL A 270 8.95 9.81 1.71
N THR A 271 9.53 10.71 2.48
CA THR A 271 9.96 10.45 3.86
C THR A 271 9.28 11.44 4.78
N GLN A 272 8.67 10.93 5.84
CA GLN A 272 8.05 11.77 6.87
C GLN A 272 9.07 12.05 7.98
N ARG A 273 9.25 13.31 8.37
CA ARG A 273 10.10 13.73 9.49
C ARG A 273 9.41 14.84 10.27
N GLN A 274 9.14 14.61 11.56
CA GLN A 274 8.61 15.63 12.48
C GLN A 274 7.39 16.40 11.93
N GLY A 275 6.43 15.69 11.33
CA GLY A 275 5.25 16.32 10.71
C GLY A 275 5.42 16.77 9.26
N ASP A 276 6.65 17.01 8.79
CA ASP A 276 6.93 17.39 7.41
C ASP A 276 7.02 16.17 6.49
N LEU A 277 6.64 16.35 5.22
CA LEU A 277 6.84 15.37 4.17
C LEU A 277 7.96 15.84 3.24
N GLU A 278 9.03 15.07 3.19
CA GLU A 278 10.14 15.30 2.28
C GLU A 278 10.04 14.33 1.11
N VAL A 279 9.90 14.88 -0.10
CA VAL A 279 10.02 14.13 -1.34
C VAL A 279 11.45 14.31 -1.85
N ARG A 280 12.23 13.23 -1.78
CA ARG A 280 13.63 13.21 -2.19
C ARG A 280 13.90 12.10 -3.17
N ARG A 281 14.97 12.23 -3.94
CA ARG A 281 15.38 11.20 -4.89
C ARG A 281 15.82 9.93 -4.13
N LYS A 282 15.48 8.76 -4.68
CA LYS A 282 16.00 7.47 -4.21
C LYS A 282 17.47 7.39 -4.65
N GLU A 283 18.38 7.35 -3.68
CA GLU A 283 19.78 6.94 -3.90
C GLU A 283 19.86 5.49 -4.40
#